data_AF-A0A5N5UVR0-F1
#
_entry.id   AF-A0A5N5UVR0-F1
#
_cell.length_a   1.000
_cell.length_b   1.000
_cell.length_c   1.000
_cell.angle_alpha   90.00
_cell.angle_beta   90.00
_cell.angle_gamma   90.00
#
_symmetry.space_group_name_H-M   'P 1'
#
loop_
_entity.id
_entity.type
_entity.pdbx_description
1 polymer ?
#
loop_
_entity_poly.entity_id
_entity_poly.type
_entity_poly.pdbx_seq_one_letter_code
_entity_poly.pdbx_strand_id
1 'polypeptide(L)'
;MATTVVFKNLFNAQIPPDETLYLVLGPHPKLGQGAVSVSAQALSVPDSGFGDNPVYLEVIQAATRRGRGQFGEEDRFMDIVVRNNSHVGGPPSGNTAFNLYTSVDIP
;
A
#
# COMPACT_ATOMS: atom_id res chain seq x y z
N MET A 1 -1.73 -23.65 14.79
CA MET A 1 -2.87 -22.71 14.78
C MET A 1 -2.41 -21.56 13.90
N ALA A 2 -3.06 -21.36 12.76
CA ALA A 2 -2.65 -20.31 11.83
C ALA A 2 -2.79 -18.94 12.50
N THR A 3 -1.82 -18.05 12.28
CA THR A 3 -1.81 -16.69 12.83
C THR A 3 -1.62 -15.69 11.70
N THR A 4 -2.48 -14.67 11.64
CA THR A 4 -2.35 -13.56 10.69
C THR A 4 -1.68 -12.38 11.37
N VAL A 5 -0.58 -11.89 10.79
CA VAL A 5 0.09 -10.67 11.24
C VAL A 5 -0.24 -9.55 10.28
N VAL A 6 -0.78 -8.44 10.79
CA VAL A 6 -1.15 -7.27 9.98
C VAL A 6 -0.19 -6.12 10.28
N PHE A 7 0.41 -5.58 9.21
CA PHE A 7 1.18 -4.35 9.24
C PHE A 7 0.34 -3.22 8.68
N LYS A 8 0.26 -2.10 9.40
CA LYS A 8 -0.36 -0.87 8.92
C LYS A 8 0.74 0.15 8.62
N ASN A 9 0.82 0.58 7.37
CA ASN A 9 1.74 1.62 6.93
C ASN A 9 0.92 2.83 6.48
N LEU A 10 1.24 4.01 7.01
CA LEU A 10 0.61 5.27 6.61
C LEU A 10 1.51 5.96 5.58
N PHE A 11 0.94 6.32 4.44
CA PHE A 11 1.59 7.09 3.39
C PHE A 11 0.84 8.40 3.18
N ASN A 12 1.61 9.46 2.93
CA ASN A 12 1.09 10.76 2.54
C ASN A 12 1.84 11.18 1.28
N ALA A 13 1.19 11.06 0.12
CA ALA A 13 1.80 11.31 -1.17
C ALA A 13 0.81 12.03 -2.10
N GLN A 14 1.33 12.91 -2.94
CA GLN A 14 0.55 13.46 -4.04
C GLN A 14 0.58 12.47 -5.19
N ILE A 15 -0.52 11.72 -5.35
CA ILE A 15 -0.73 10.85 -6.50
C ILE A 15 -1.83 11.51 -7.34
N PRO A 16 -1.53 12.13 -8.50
CA PRO A 16 -2.56 12.67 -9.36
C PRO A 16 -3.55 11.58 -9.81
N PRO A 17 -4.76 11.95 -10.28
CA PRO A 17 -5.67 10.97 -10.88
C PRO A 17 -5.03 10.24 -12.04
N ASP A 18 -5.36 8.96 -12.16
CA ASP A 18 -4.83 7.99 -13.12
C ASP A 18 -3.35 7.64 -12.97
N GLU A 19 -2.63 8.34 -12.11
CA GLU A 19 -1.23 8.06 -11.84
C GLU A 19 -1.05 6.91 -10.85
N THR A 20 0.15 6.34 -10.90
CA THR A 20 0.56 5.23 -10.05
C THR A 20 1.72 5.63 -9.15
N LEU A 21 1.79 5.01 -7.98
CA LEU A 21 2.90 5.12 -7.06
C LEU A 21 3.47 3.73 -6.78
N TYR A 22 4.78 3.60 -6.98
CA TYR A 22 5.53 2.41 -6.62
C TYR A 22 6.04 2.53 -5.18
N LEU A 23 5.80 1.51 -4.37
CA LEU A 23 6.19 1.42 -2.96
C LEU A 23 6.99 0.14 -2.73
N VAL A 24 7.93 0.20 -1.78
CA VAL A 24 8.65 -0.98 -1.30
C VAL A 24 8.48 -1.05 0.21
N LEU A 25 8.01 -2.19 0.73
CA LEU A 25 8.06 -2.51 2.15
C LEU A 25 9.16 -3.52 2.44
N GLY A 26 9.79 -3.38 3.60
CA GLY A 26 10.82 -4.28 4.10
C GLY A 26 12.23 -3.66 4.09
N PRO A 27 13.26 -4.45 4.44
CA PRO A 27 13.18 -5.90 4.67
C PRO A 27 12.38 -6.27 5.93
N HIS A 28 11.58 -7.34 5.88
CA HIS A 28 10.89 -7.85 7.06
C HIS A 28 10.74 -9.39 7.02
N PRO A 29 11.23 -10.14 8.02
CA PRO A 29 11.31 -11.61 7.95
C PRO A 29 9.94 -12.28 7.79
N LYS A 30 8.90 -11.72 8.41
CA LYS A 30 7.52 -12.23 8.28
C LYS A 30 6.98 -12.23 6.85
N LEU A 31 7.44 -11.36 5.95
CA LEU A 31 6.98 -11.34 4.55
C LEU A 31 7.34 -12.61 3.76
N GLY A 32 8.22 -13.47 4.30
CA GLY A 32 8.56 -14.77 3.73
C GLY A 32 7.95 -15.98 4.43
N GLN A 33 7.08 -15.79 5.43
CA GLN A 33 6.59 -16.87 6.29
C GLN A 33 5.24 -17.46 5.86
N GLY A 34 4.59 -16.91 4.83
CA GLY A 34 3.30 -17.40 4.37
C GLY A 34 2.67 -16.58 3.25
N ALA A 35 1.36 -16.74 3.07
CA ALA A 35 0.61 -15.98 2.07
C ALA A 35 0.51 -14.51 2.49
N VAL A 36 0.65 -13.61 1.52
CA VAL A 36 0.62 -12.17 1.78
C VAL A 36 -0.50 -11.51 0.99
N SER A 37 -1.29 -10.66 1.65
CA SER A 37 -2.28 -9.80 1.00
C SER A 37 -1.97 -8.33 1.26
N VAL A 38 -2.37 -7.46 0.33
CA VAL A 38 -2.18 -6.02 0.43
C VAL A 38 -3.49 -5.32 0.08
N SER A 39 -3.89 -4.38 0.91
CA SER A 39 -5.03 -3.49 0.65
C SER A 39 -4.67 -2.04 0.92
N ALA A 40 -5.26 -1.14 0.14
CA ALA A 40 -5.13 0.30 0.32
C ALA A 40 -6.46 0.89 0.80
N GLN A 41 -6.38 1.87 1.69
CA GLN A 41 -7.51 2.64 2.17
C GLN A 41 -7.17 4.12 1.96
N ALA A 42 -7.88 4.78 1.04
CA ALA A 42 -7.82 6.22 0.90
C ALA A 42 -8.29 6.90 2.20
N LEU A 43 -7.58 7.96 2.60
CA LEU A 43 -7.98 8.82 3.71
C LEU A 43 -8.54 10.11 3.13
N SER A 44 -9.70 10.53 3.65
CA SER A 44 -10.24 11.85 3.34
C SER A 44 -9.26 12.92 3.85
N VAL A 45 -8.85 13.80 2.96
CA VAL A 45 -8.13 15.03 3.33
C VAL A 45 -9.15 16.15 3.15
N PRO A 46 -9.50 16.91 4.21
CA PRO A 46 -10.46 18.00 4.07
C PRO A 46 -9.90 19.03 3.09
N ASP A 47 -10.51 19.16 1.91
CA ASP A 47 -10.16 20.21 0.96
C ASP A 47 -11.03 21.43 1.26
N SER A 48 -10.38 22.59 1.46
CA SER A 48 -10.95 23.80 2.07
C SER A 48 -12.01 24.56 1.25
N GLY A 49 -12.78 23.90 0.39
CA GLY A 49 -13.83 24.58 -0.37
C GLY A 49 -14.61 23.74 -1.40
N PHE A 50 -14.18 22.51 -1.67
CA PHE A 50 -14.90 21.55 -2.51
C PHE A 50 -15.01 20.30 -1.65
N GLY A 51 -16.23 19.82 -1.35
CA GLY A 51 -16.49 18.79 -0.33
C GLY A 51 -15.67 17.50 -0.48
N ASP A 52 -15.83 16.56 0.46
CA ASP A 52 -15.16 15.25 0.46
C ASP A 52 -15.43 14.48 -0.85
N ASN A 53 -14.62 14.73 -1.88
CA ASN A 53 -14.70 13.98 -3.12
C ASN A 53 -14.21 12.56 -2.83
N PRO A 54 -14.92 11.52 -3.31
CA PRO A 54 -14.51 10.15 -3.09
C PRO A 54 -13.14 9.91 -3.73
N VAL A 55 -12.17 9.56 -2.90
CA VAL A 55 -10.84 9.15 -3.35
C VAL A 55 -10.85 7.65 -3.60
N TYR A 56 -10.66 7.25 -4.85
CA TYR A 56 -10.55 5.84 -5.22
C TYR A 56 -9.08 5.44 -5.30
N LEU A 57 -8.67 4.49 -4.46
CA LEU A 57 -7.33 3.93 -4.44
C LEU A 57 -7.41 2.43 -4.64
N GLU A 58 -6.60 1.93 -5.56
CA GLU A 58 -6.48 0.49 -5.82
C GLU A 58 -5.02 0.05 -5.72
N VAL A 59 -4.82 -1.17 -5.24
CA VAL A 59 -3.55 -1.88 -5.37
C VAL A 59 -3.62 -2.64 -6.68
N ILE A 60 -2.90 -2.19 -7.70
CA ILE A 60 -2.95 -2.83 -9.03
C ILE A 60 -1.98 -4.02 -9.12
N GLN A 61 -0.91 -3.99 -8.34
CA GLN A 61 0.08 -5.06 -8.31
C GLN A 61 0.75 -5.14 -6.94
N ALA A 62 1.00 -6.37 -6.48
CA ALA A 62 1.86 -6.65 -5.35
C ALA A 62 2.75 -7.87 -5.69
N ALA A 63 4.02 -7.79 -5.35
CA ALA A 63 4.98 -8.87 -5.58
C ALA A 63 5.92 -9.01 -4.39
N THR A 64 6.12 -10.25 -3.94
CA THR A 64 7.17 -10.54 -2.95
C THR A 64 8.51 -10.69 -3.66
N ARG A 65 9.55 -10.10 -3.08
CA ARG A 65 10.91 -10.18 -3.60
C ARG A 65 11.88 -10.65 -2.53
N ARG A 66 12.81 -11.50 -2.93
CA ARG A 66 13.95 -11.93 -2.11
C ARG A 66 15.13 -10.98 -2.35
N GLY A 67 15.75 -10.49 -1.28
CA GLY A 67 16.98 -9.70 -1.34
C GLY A 67 18.23 -10.53 -1.11
N ARG A 68 19.40 -9.91 -1.36
CA ARG A 68 20.68 -10.45 -0.92
C ARG A 68 20.82 -10.20 0.58
N GLY A 69 20.49 -11.23 1.35
CA GLY A 69 20.65 -11.22 2.80
C GLY A 69 22.06 -10.88 3.26
N GLN A 70 22.17 -10.12 4.35
CA GLN A 70 23.42 -9.96 5.08
C GLN A 70 23.49 -11.06 6.16
N PHE A 71 24.64 -11.74 6.29
CA PHE A 71 24.90 -12.74 7.34
C PHE A 71 24.01 -14.01 7.33
N GLY A 72 23.46 -14.40 6.17
CA GLY A 72 22.72 -15.66 6.02
C GLY A 72 21.23 -15.59 6.38
N GLU A 73 20.73 -14.41 6.77
CA GLU A 73 19.29 -14.16 6.88
C GLU A 73 18.73 -13.74 5.52
N GLU A 74 17.66 -14.37 5.04
CA GLU A 74 17.04 -13.97 3.79
C GLU A 74 16.19 -12.69 3.96
N ASP A 75 16.61 -11.59 3.33
CA ASP A 75 15.78 -10.38 3.26
C ASP A 75 14.54 -10.60 2.39
N ARG A 76 13.39 -10.14 2.89
CA ARG A 76 12.09 -10.24 2.23
C ARG A 76 11.46 -8.86 2.08
N PHE A 77 11.06 -8.56 0.86
CA PHE A 77 10.44 -7.29 0.47
C PHE A 77 9.07 -7.52 -0.13
N MET A 78 8.24 -6.48 -0.08
CA MET A 78 7.01 -6.38 -0.84
C MET A 78 7.09 -5.16 -1.74
N ASP A 79 7.07 -5.38 -3.04
CA ASP A 79 6.99 -4.35 -4.07
C ASP A 79 5.49 -4.15 -4.41
N ILE A 80 5.01 -2.91 -4.35
CA ILE A 80 3.57 -2.60 -4.45
C ILE A 80 3.38 -1.46 -5.44
N VAL A 81 2.38 -1.56 -6.29
CA VAL A 81 1.90 -0.45 -7.11
C VAL A 81 0.49 -0.10 -6.70
N VAL A 82 0.29 1.14 -6.31
CA VAL A 82 -1.03 1.71 -6.06
C VAL A 82 -1.39 2.69 -7.18
N ARG A 83 -2.68 2.77 -7.53
CA ARG A 83 -3.19 3.74 -8.49
C ARG A 83 -4.27 4.59 -7.85
N ASN A 84 -4.25 5.89 -8.16
CA ASN A 84 -5.32 6.79 -7.80
C ASN A 84 -6.36 6.85 -8.94
N ASN A 85 -7.55 6.30 -8.73
CA ASN A 85 -8.67 6.34 -9.69
C ASN A 85 -9.68 7.46 -9.39
N SER A 86 -9.26 8.54 -8.73
CA SER A 86 -10.16 9.64 -8.35
C SER A 86 -10.78 10.40 -9.52
N HIS A 87 -10.35 10.17 -10.77
CA HIS A 87 -11.03 10.70 -11.96
C HIS A 87 -12.51 10.25 -12.04
N VAL A 88 -12.86 9.12 -11.40
CA VAL A 88 -14.23 8.60 -11.33
C VAL A 88 -15.11 9.39 -10.35
N GLY A 89 -14.49 10.10 -9.39
CA GLY A 89 -15.14 10.64 -8.20
C GLY A 89 -15.46 12.14 -8.20
N GLY A 90 -14.89 12.92 -9.13
CA GLY A 90 -15.06 14.38 -9.17
C GLY A 90 -13.74 15.14 -9.34
N PRO A 91 -13.73 16.47 -9.18
CA PRO A 91 -12.54 17.27 -9.38
C PRO A 91 -11.44 16.85 -8.38
N PRO A 92 -10.22 16.58 -8.87
CA PRO A 92 -9.22 15.93 -8.06
C PRO A 92 -8.60 16.87 -7.04
N SER A 93 -8.58 16.45 -5.78
CA SER A 93 -7.67 17.04 -4.80
C SER A 93 -6.25 16.55 -5.12
N GLY A 94 -5.30 17.47 -5.27
CA GLY A 94 -3.93 17.14 -5.67
C GLY A 94 -3.12 16.38 -4.62
N ASN A 95 -3.71 15.98 -3.49
CA ASN A 95 -3.04 15.28 -2.40
C ASN A 95 -3.85 14.08 -1.92
N THR A 96 -3.20 12.93 -1.74
CA THR A 96 -3.85 11.68 -1.35
C THR A 96 -3.10 11.03 -0.18
N ALA A 97 -3.67 11.15 1.02
CA ALA A 97 -3.21 10.34 2.15
C ALA A 97 -3.87 8.95 2.08
N PHE A 98 -3.14 7.90 2.41
CA PHE A 98 -3.69 6.55 2.41
C PHE A 98 -2.99 5.63 3.42
N ASN A 99 -3.76 4.69 3.98
CA ASN A 99 -3.20 3.55 4.68
C ASN A 99 -2.98 2.40 3.71
N LEU A 100 -1.90 1.67 3.91
CA LEU A 100 -1.66 0.39 3.27
C LEU A 100 -1.55 -0.69 4.35
N TYR A 101 -2.40 -1.69 4.23
CA TYR A 101 -2.41 -2.85 5.11
C TYR A 101 -1.76 -4.02 4.39
N THR A 102 -0.80 -4.66 5.05
CA THR A 102 -0.17 -5.89 4.57
C THR A 102 -0.43 -6.98 5.60
N SER A 103 -1.10 -8.05 5.19
CA SER A 103 -1.35 -9.21 6.07
C SER A 103 -0.47 -10.37 5.64
N VAL A 104 0.12 -11.08 6.61
CA VAL A 104 0.83 -12.34 6.37
C VAL A 104 0.12 -13.44 7.15
N ASP A 105 -0.36 -14.47 6.45
CA ASP A 105 -0.96 -15.66 7.03
C ASP A 105 0.11 -16.72 7.27
N ILE A 106 0.48 -16.92 8.54
CA ILE A 106 1.51 -17.86 8.98
C ILE A 106 0.82 -19.17 9.40
N PRO A 107 1.10 -20.31 8.74
CA PRO A 107 0.44 -21.59 9.02
C PRO A 107 0.76 -22.20 10.39
#